data_AF-A0A1G9TVT3-F1
#
_entry.id   AF-A0A1G9TVT3-F1
#
_cell.length_a   1.000
_cell.length_b   1.000
_cell.length_c   1.000
_cell.angle_alpha   90.00
_cell.angle_beta   90.00
_cell.angle_gamma   90.00
#
_symmetry.space_group_name_H-M   'P 1'
#
loop_
_entity.id
_entity.type
_entity.pdbx_description
1 polymer ?
#
loop_
_entity_poly.entity_id
_entity_poly.type
_entity_poly.pdbx_seq_one_letter_code
_entity_poly.pdbx_strand_id
1 'polypeptide(L)' 'MTEPSPLESEPREPHAEDYEDPEEFADAVGVDPTPQQVDDYKEATEEPPD' A
#
# COMPACT_ATOMS: atom_id res chain seq x y z
N MET A 1 15.55 13.37 -35.71
CA MET A 1 15.57 13.75 -34.29
C MET A 1 14.98 12.56 -33.56
N THR A 2 15.74 11.90 -32.68
CA THR A 2 15.27 10.70 -32.00
C THR A 2 14.19 11.12 -31.00
N GLU A 3 12.99 10.53 -31.09
CA GLU A 3 12.02 10.59 -30.00
C GLU A 3 12.67 9.98 -28.75
N PRO A 4 12.65 10.64 -27.58
CA PRO A 4 12.88 9.91 -26.34
C PRO A 4 11.70 8.97 -26.14
N SER A 5 12.03 7.69 -26.03
CA SER A 5 11.11 6.56 -25.80
C SER A 5 10.15 6.82 -24.63
N PRO A 6 8.95 6.20 -24.65
CA PRO A 6 7.91 6.44 -23.65
C PRO A 6 8.45 6.16 -22.26
N LEU A 7 8.03 6.99 -21.29
CA LEU A 7 8.22 6.78 -19.85
C LEU A 7 8.18 5.27 -19.59
N GLU A 8 9.33 4.69 -19.27
CA GLU A 8 9.36 3.37 -18.63
C GLU A 8 8.32 3.49 -17.52
N SER A 9 7.27 2.68 -17.64
CA SER A 9 6.32 2.51 -16.56
C SER A 9 7.12 1.82 -15.48
N GLU A 10 7.87 2.60 -14.69
CA GLU A 10 8.42 2.15 -13.43
C GLU A 10 7.24 1.46 -12.75
N PRO A 11 7.37 0.17 -12.36
CA PRO A 11 6.28 -0.50 -11.67
C PRO A 11 5.98 0.39 -10.48
N ARG A 12 4.85 1.08 -10.53
CA ARG A 12 4.49 2.08 -9.52
C ARG A 12 4.53 1.33 -8.19
N GLU A 13 5.48 1.71 -7.34
CA GLU A 13 5.61 1.06 -6.04
C GLU A 13 4.23 1.13 -5.38
N PRO A 14 3.65 0.00 -4.94
CA PRO A 14 2.34 0.03 -4.33
C PRO A 14 2.43 0.94 -3.10
N HIS A 15 1.54 1.94 -3.02
CA HIS A 15 1.41 2.79 -1.85
C HIS A 15 0.17 2.40 -1.06
N ALA A 16 0.19 2.52 0.27
CA ALA A 16 -0.96 2.17 1.11
C ALA A 16 -2.24 2.95 0.75
N GLU A 17 -2.09 4.15 0.18
CA GLU A 17 -3.19 5.01 -0.27
C GLU A 17 -3.90 4.47 -1.53
N ASP A 18 -3.26 3.56 -2.27
CA ASP A 18 -3.82 2.95 -3.48
C ASP A 18 -4.79 1.79 -3.16
N TYR A 19 -4.87 1.36 -1.89
CA TYR A 19 -5.67 0.22 -1.44
C TYR A 19 -6.67 0.66 -0.37
N GLU A 20 -7.92 0.19 -0.49
CA GLU A 20 -8.95 0.44 0.52
C GLU A 20 -8.77 -0.44 1.75
N ASP A 21 -8.12 -1.60 1.58
CA ASP A 21 -7.87 -2.56 2.65
C ASP A 21 -6.35 -2.80 2.85
N PRO A 22 -5.85 -2.75 4.09
CA PRO A 22 -4.44 -2.98 4.39
C PRO A 22 -3.99 -4.42 4.09
N GLU A 23 -4.88 -5.43 4.13
CA GLU A 23 -4.56 -6.81 3.77
C GLU A 23 -4.29 -6.93 2.27
N GLU A 24 -5.00 -6.18 1.43
CA GLU A 24 -4.74 -6.12 -0.02
C GLU A 24 -3.41 -5.45 -0.35
N PHE A 25 -3.07 -4.37 0.35
CA PHE A 25 -1.75 -3.75 0.24
C PHE A 25 -0.64 -4.75 0.65
N ALA A 26 -0.82 -5.43 1.77
CA ALA A 26 0.13 -6.39 2.30
C ALA A 26 0.39 -7.56 1.32
N ASP A 27 -0.65 -8.11 0.71
CA ASP A 27 -0.53 -9.13 -0.34
C ASP A 27 0.23 -8.59 -1.57
N ALA A 28 -0.05 -7.34 -1.97
CA ALA A 28 0.61 -6.68 -3.09
C ALA A 28 2.11 -6.39 -2.86
N VAL A 29 2.51 -6.06 -1.63
CA VAL A 29 3.93 -5.91 -1.25
C VAL A 29 4.59 -7.23 -0.83
N GLY A 30 3.83 -8.33 -0.76
CA GLY A 30 4.30 -9.64 -0.31
C GLY A 30 4.72 -9.66 1.16
N VAL A 31 4.09 -8.81 1.98
CA VAL A 31 4.29 -8.76 3.43
C VAL A 31 3.16 -9.54 4.08
N ASP A 32 3.49 -10.51 4.95
CA ASP A 32 2.50 -11.24 5.74
C ASP A 32 2.45 -10.58 7.14
N PRO A 33 1.54 -9.62 7.38
CA PRO A 33 1.46 -8.93 8.66
C PRO A 33 1.06 -9.92 9.74
N THR A 34 1.74 -9.85 10.88
CA THR A 34 1.34 -10.67 12.03
C THR A 34 -0.05 -10.27 12.51
N PRO A 35 -0.83 -11.18 13.13
CA PRO A 35 -2.15 -10.85 13.66
C PRO A 35 -2.15 -9.62 14.57
N GLN A 36 -1.10 -9.46 15.39
CA GLN A 36 -0.92 -8.30 16.27
C GLN A 36 -0.83 -6.98 15.47
N GLN A 37 -0.10 -6.95 14.35
CA GLN A 37 0.02 -5.73 13.54
C GLN A 37 -1.30 -5.32 12.88
N VAL A 38 -2.14 -6.30 12.54
CA VAL A 38 -3.49 -6.05 12.01
C VAL A 38 -4.39 -5.48 13.10
N ASP A 39 -4.33 -6.04 14.32
CA ASP A 39 -5.10 -5.54 15.47
C ASP A 39 -4.71 -4.11 15.84
N ASP A 40 -3.40 -3.80 15.91
CA ASP A 40 -2.89 -2.44 16.16
C ASP A 40 -3.36 -1.42 15.10
N TYR A 41 -3.37 -1.82 13.82
CA TYR A 41 -3.87 -0.96 12.75
C TYR A 41 -5.37 -0.67 12.90
N LYS A 42 -6.17 -1.72 13.18
CA LYS A 42 -7.62 -1.56 13.38
C LYS A 42 -7.92 -0.61 14.53
N GLU A 43 -7.27 -0.79 15.69
CA GLU A 43 -7.41 0.12 16.83
C GLU A 43 -7.08 1.57 16.45
N ALA A 44 -5.96 1.80 15.75
CA ALA A 44 -5.55 3.13 15.32
C ALA A 44 -6.50 3.78 14.30
N THR A 45 -7.19 2.99 13.46
CA THR A 45 -8.17 3.50 12.49
C THR A 45 -9.57 3.71 13.08
N GLU A 46 -9.90 3.02 14.17
CA GLU A 46 -11.18 3.15 14.86
C GLU A 46 -11.21 4.32 15.84
N GLU A 47 -10.05 4.87 16.26
CA GLU A 47 -9.98 6.14 16.98
C GLU A 47 -10.19 7.32 16.02
N PRO A 48 -11.36 8.00 16.03
CA PRO A 48 -11.48 9.26 15.31
C PRO A 48 -10.52 10.29 15.93
N PRO A 49 -9.88 11.16 15.13
CA PRO A 49 -9.12 12.27 15.68
C PRO A 49 -10.07 13.17 16.49
N ASP A 50 -9.71 13.48 17.75
CA ASP A 50 -10.42 14.42 18.64
C ASP A 50 -10.46 15.86 18.09
#